data_AF-A0A9Q3UIS1-F1
#
_entry.id   AF-A0A9Q3UIS1-F1
#
_cell.length_a   1.000
_cell.length_b   1.000
_cell.length_c   1.000
_cell.angle_alpha   90.00
_cell.angle_beta   90.00
_cell.angle_gamma   90.00
#
_symmetry.space_group_name_H-M   'P 1'
#
loop_
_entity.id
_entity.type
_entity.pdbx_description
1 polymer ?
#
loop_
_entity_poly.entity_id
_entity_poly.type
_entity_poly.pdbx_seq_one_letter_code
_entity_poly.pdbx_strand_id
1 'polypeptide(L)' 'MTMHRLNYSQGSSRREFNGAAVVDEQGREIPITEAMILRACRELEKQWQFPSPARKAG' A
#
# COMPACT_ATOMS: atom_id res chain seq x y z
N MET A 1 -9.60 15.36 -18.93
CA MET A 1 -9.46 13.95 -18.51
C MET A 1 -10.24 13.78 -17.23
N THR A 2 -11.44 13.19 -17.31
CA THR A 2 -12.38 13.08 -16.19
C THR A 2 -12.11 11.78 -15.43
N MET A 3 -11.76 11.89 -14.15
CA MET A 3 -11.69 10.74 -13.22
C MET A 3 -13.12 10.26 -12.95
N HIS A 4 -13.57 9.25 -13.68
CA HIS A 4 -14.77 8.52 -13.28
C HIS A 4 -14.44 7.68 -12.05
N ARG A 5 -14.97 8.11 -10.90
CA ARG A 5 -15.01 7.36 -9.65
C ARG A 5 -15.48 5.94 -9.95
N LEU A 6 -14.62 4.94 -9.76
CA LEU A 6 -15.00 3.55 -9.96
C LEU A 6 -16.06 3.17 -8.93
N ASN A 7 -17.30 3.08 -9.42
CA ASN A 7 -18.43 2.50 -8.73
C ASN A 7 -18.15 0.99 -8.61
N TYR A 8 -17.71 0.55 -7.42
CA TYR A 8 -17.40 -0.85 -7.17
C TYR A 8 -18.72 -1.63 -7.00
N SER A 9 -19.38 -1.93 -8.12
CA SER A 9 -20.54 -2.80 -8.14
C SER A 9 -20.10 -4.21 -7.77
N GLN A 10 -20.41 -4.60 -6.53
CA GLN A 10 -20.32 -5.97 -6.02
C GLN A 10 -21.22 -6.89 -6.85
N GLY A 11 -20.66 -7.45 -7.92
CA GLY A 11 -21.28 -8.50 -8.74
C GLY A 11 -20.68 -9.85 -8.39
N SER A 12 -21.46 -10.67 -7.70
CA SER A 12 -21.10 -12.02 -7.28
C SER A 12 -20.84 -12.95 -8.47
N SER A 13 -19.59 -13.12 -8.91
CA SER A 13 -18.91 -14.42 -9.06
C SER A 13 -17.57 -14.37 -9.84
N ARG A 14 -16.51 -14.82 -9.13
CA ARG A 14 -15.38 -15.66 -9.62
C ARG A 14 -14.02 -15.05 -10.01
N ARG A 15 -13.64 -13.96 -9.36
CA ARG A 15 -12.36 -13.74 -8.66
C ARG A 15 -12.41 -12.28 -8.23
N GLU A 16 -12.34 -12.03 -6.92
CA GLU A 16 -12.36 -10.69 -6.35
C GLU A 16 -11.25 -9.85 -6.98
N PHE A 17 -11.63 -9.00 -7.93
CA PHE A 17 -10.71 -8.09 -8.58
C PHE A 17 -10.36 -6.98 -7.59
N ASN A 18 -9.29 -7.15 -6.82
CA ASN A 18 -8.90 -6.23 -5.74
C ASN A 18 -8.31 -4.89 -6.23
N GLY A 19 -8.34 -4.61 -7.54
CA GLY A 19 -7.76 -3.41 -8.16
C GLY A 19 -6.22 -3.45 -8.27
N ALA A 20 -5.51 -4.00 -7.27
CA ALA A 20 -4.06 -4.15 -7.25
C ALA A 20 -3.59 -5.41 -6.49
N ALA A 21 -2.38 -5.86 -6.80
CA ALA A 21 -1.72 -7.03 -6.20
C ALA A 21 -0.19 -6.80 -6.13
N VAL A 22 0.50 -7.54 -5.26
CA VAL A 22 1.96 -7.66 -5.27
C VAL A 22 2.34 -8.78 -6.23
N VAL A 23 3.31 -8.55 -7.11
CA VAL A 23 3.86 -9.60 -7.98
C VAL A 23 5.02 -10.27 -7.28
N ASP A 24 4.97 -11.60 -7.13
CA ASP A 24 6.08 -12.37 -6.58
C ASP A 24 7.16 -12.69 -7.63
N GLU A 25 8.23 -13.35 -7.19
CA GLU A 25 9.38 -13.70 -8.05
C GLU A 25 9.01 -14.65 -9.19
N GLN A 26 7.89 -15.37 -9.09
CA GLN A 26 7.38 -16.26 -10.12
C GLN A 26 6.39 -15.55 -11.06
N GLY A 27 6.17 -14.25 -10.88
CA GLY A 27 5.24 -13.46 -11.66
C GLY A 27 3.77 -13.66 -11.26
N ARG A 28 3.49 -14.25 -10.09
CA ARG A 28 2.11 -14.44 -9.61
C ARG A 28 1.62 -13.18 -8.90
N GLU A 29 0.37 -12.83 -9.16
CA GLU A 29 -0.32 -11.76 -8.44
C GLU A 29 -0.83 -12.26 -7.09
N ILE A 30 -0.30 -11.68 -6.01
CA ILE A 30 -0.69 -11.92 -4.64
C ILE A 30 -1.58 -10.78 -4.16
N PRO A 31 -2.84 -11.03 -3.75
CA PRO A 31 -3.71 -10.00 -3.20
C PRO A 31 -3.05 -9.24 -2.05
N ILE A 32 -3.15 -7.91 -2.07
CA ILE A 32 -2.69 -7.08 -0.95
C ILE A 32 -3.61 -7.34 0.23
N THR A 33 -3.05 -7.86 1.33
CA THR A 33 -3.80 -8.13 2.55
C THR A 33 -3.54 -7.05 3.60
N GLU A 34 -4.45 -6.93 4.57
CA GLU A 34 -4.26 -6.05 5.73
C GLU A 34 -2.96 -6.36 6.49
N ALA A 35 -2.62 -7.64 6.64
CA ALA A 35 -1.38 -8.05 7.30
C ALA A 35 -0.12 -7.50 6.60
N MET A 36 -0.14 -7.43 5.26
CA MET A 36 0.95 -6.83 4.47
C MET A 36 1.04 -5.32 4.70
N ILE A 37 -0.09 -4.63 4.71
CA ILE A 37 -0.16 -3.19 4.98
C ILE A 37 0.39 -2.88 6.38
N LEU A 38 -0.10 -3.58 7.40
CA LEU A 38 0.34 -3.38 8.78
C LEU A 38 1.83 -3.68 8.97
N ARG A 39 2.35 -4.71 8.27
CA ARG A 39 3.80 -4.99 8.28
C ARG A 39 4.59 -3.83 7.70
N ALA A 40 4.18 -3.30 6.54
CA ALA A 40 4.84 -2.17 5.90
C ALA A 40 4.83 -0.93 6.81
N CYS A 41 3.70 -0.59 7.41
CA CYS A 41 3.59 0.54 8.37
C CYS A 41 4.57 0.39 9.53
N ARG A 42 4.64 -0.79 10.17
CA ARG A 42 5.57 -1.03 11.28
C ARG A 42 7.04 -0.89 10.88
N GLU A 43 7.42 -1.33 9.68
CA GLU A 43 8.79 -1.16 9.21
C GLU A 43 9.13 0.31 8.92
N LEU A 44 8.17 1.06 8.35
CA LEU A 44 8.33 2.49 8.12
C LEU A 44 8.46 3.28 9.44
N GLU A 45 7.67 2.94 10.45
CA GLU A 45 7.74 3.56 11.79
C GLU A 45 9.12 3.39 12.42
N LYS A 46 9.76 2.22 12.29
CA LYS A 46 11.12 1.97 12.80
C LYS A 46 12.17 2.82 12.08
N GLN A 47 11.97 3.05 10.79
CA GLN A 47 12.92 3.80 9.95
C GLN A 47 12.68 5.31 10.02
N TRP A 48 11.57 5.73 10.63
CA TRP A 48 11.19 7.12 10.74
C TRP A 48 12.13 7.85 11.71
N GLN A 49 13.09 8.61 11.17
CA GLN A 49 13.93 9.50 11.94
C GLN A 49 13.46 10.94 11.75
N PHE A 50 13.17 11.61 12.86
CA PHE A 50 12.92 13.05 12.82
C PHE A 50 14.22 13.77 12.45
N PRO A 51 14.22 14.72 11.50
CA PRO A 51 15.41 15.48 11.18
C PRO A 51 15.94 16.13 12.46
N SER A 52 17.21 15.86 12.79
CA SER A 52 17.86 16.47 13.96
C SER A 52 17.78 17.98 13.81
N PRO A 53 17.31 18.72 14.84
CA PRO A 53 17.28 20.17 14.76
C PRO A 53 18.70 20.66 14.53
N ALA A 54 18.92 21.31 13.38
CA ALA A 54 20.20 21.94 13.08
C ALA A 54 20.52 22.90 14.24
N ARG A 55 21.61 22.64 14.96
CA ARG A 55 22.09 23.52 16.02
C ARG A 55 22.20 24.91 15.42
N LYS A 56 21.40 25.87 15.90
CA LYS A 56 21.61 27.27 15.52
C LYS A 56 22.97 27.69 16.06
N ALA A 57 23.92 27.92 15.17
CA ALA A 57 25.14 28.63 15.52
C ALA A 57 24.73 30.01 16.05
N GLY A 58 25.17 30.31 17.27
CA GLY A 58 24.91 31.58 17.95
C GLY A 58 25.64 32.76 17.34
#